data_AF-A0A356KCC0-F1
#
_entry.id   AF-A0A356KCC0-F1
#
_cell.length_a   1.000
_cell.length_b   1.000
_cell.length_c   1.000
_cell.angle_alpha   90.00
_cell.angle_beta   90.00
_cell.angle_gamma   90.00
#
_symmetry.space_group_name_H-M   'P 1'
#
loop_
_entity.id
_entity.type
_entity.pdbx_description
1 polymer ?
#
loop_
_entity_poly.entity_id
_entity_poly.type
_entity_poly.pdbx_seq_one_letter_code
_entity_poly.pdbx_strand_id
1 'polypeptide(L)'
;MFGRKPRTKSPAQIQAELSAVLATGYRGDIFFVDDNFIGNKKKTQEILEAIRAWNEAHQEPFEYTTEASVDLAQKPRLLQAMVDAKFRRVFLGIESPSAASLEETKKYQNLRASIEESVLTIASAGVNVMAG
;
A
#
# COMPACT_ATOMS: atom_id res chain seq x y z
N MET A 1 15.47 8.30 8.99
CA MET A 1 15.35 9.39 7.99
C MET A 1 14.12 10.23 8.36
N PHE A 2 14.21 11.06 9.41
CA PHE A 2 13.03 11.58 10.12
C PHE A 2 12.83 13.07 9.89
N GLY A 3 11.76 13.42 9.19
CA GLY A 3 11.19 14.77 9.16
C GLY A 3 9.76 14.73 9.64
N ARG A 4 9.35 15.66 10.51
CA ARG A 4 7.99 15.72 11.08
C ARG A 4 6.86 15.86 10.05
N LYS A 5 7.20 16.14 8.78
CA LYS A 5 6.25 16.28 7.69
C LYS A 5 6.57 15.24 6.60
N PRO A 6 5.69 14.25 6.36
CA PRO A 6 5.86 13.29 5.28
C PRO A 6 6.03 14.01 3.94
N ARG A 7 7.08 13.67 3.19
CA ARG A 7 7.28 14.17 1.83
C ARG A 7 6.64 13.17 0.88
N THR A 8 5.58 13.59 0.20
CA THR A 8 4.86 12.75 -0.78
C THR A 8 5.23 13.19 -2.19
N LYS A 9 5.50 12.23 -3.08
CA LYS A 9 5.66 12.50 -4.51
C LYS A 9 4.35 13.01 -5.10
N SER A 10 4.42 13.84 -6.15
CA SER A 10 3.23 14.25 -6.88
C SER A 10 2.76 13.11 -7.80
N PRO A 11 1.46 13.05 -8.15
CA PRO A 11 0.96 12.07 -9.12
C PRO A 11 1.73 12.08 -10.45
N ALA A 12 2.04 13.27 -10.96
CA ALA A 12 2.83 13.43 -12.20
C ALA A 12 4.25 12.88 -12.07
N GLN A 13 4.88 13.03 -10.90
CA GLN A 13 6.20 12.47 -10.65
C GLN A 13 6.15 10.93 -10.66
N ILE A 14 5.14 10.32 -10.03
CA ILE A 14 4.97 8.86 -10.04
C ILE A 14 4.82 8.35 -11.47
N GLN A 15 3.97 8.97 -12.28
CA GLN A 15 3.78 8.57 -13.68
C GLN A 15 5.06 8.71 -14.51
N ALA A 16 5.83 9.77 -14.31
CA ALA A 16 7.11 9.96 -14.98
C ALA A 16 8.13 8.86 -14.60
N GLU A 17 8.17 8.46 -13.33
CA GLU A 17 9.02 7.36 -12.85
C GLU A 17 8.58 6.01 -13.43
N LEU A 18 7.27 5.73 -13.49
CA LEU A 18 6.74 4.51 -14.13
C LEU A 18 7.08 4.46 -15.63
N SER A 19 6.93 5.58 -16.34
CA SER A 19 7.35 5.68 -17.74
C SER A 19 8.84 5.44 -17.93
N ALA A 20 9.68 5.96 -17.02
CA ALA A 20 11.12 5.73 -17.07
C ALA A 20 11.46 4.25 -16.86
N VAL A 21 10.79 3.56 -15.92
CA VAL A 21 10.94 2.11 -15.73
C VAL A 21 10.48 1.36 -16.98
N LEU A 22 9.32 1.72 -17.56
CA LEU A 22 8.79 1.07 -18.75
C LEU A 22 9.73 1.16 -19.95
N ALA A 23 10.39 2.32 -20.11
CA ALA A 23 11.36 2.58 -21.17
C ALA A 23 12.61 1.71 -21.09
N THR A 24 12.93 1.14 -19.92
CA THR A 24 14.02 0.16 -19.78
C THR A 24 13.68 -1.21 -20.38
N GLY A 25 12.40 -1.43 -20.75
CA GLY A 25 11.88 -2.73 -21.16
C GLY A 25 11.39 -3.60 -20.01
N TYR A 26 11.58 -3.19 -18.75
CA TYR A 26 11.07 -3.92 -17.59
C TYR A 26 9.55 -4.05 -17.62
N ARG A 27 9.05 -5.20 -17.15
CA ARG A 27 7.63 -5.53 -16.92
C ARG A 27 7.54 -6.38 -15.65
N GLY A 28 6.46 -6.24 -14.89
CA GLY A 28 6.25 -7.01 -13.66
C GLY A 28 6.11 -6.14 -12.42
N ASP A 29 6.61 -6.64 -11.30
CA ASP A 29 6.36 -6.05 -9.97
C ASP A 29 7.22 -4.81 -9.69
N ILE A 30 6.58 -3.72 -9.28
CA ILE A 30 7.26 -2.54 -8.75
C ILE A 30 6.94 -2.41 -7.27
N PHE A 31 7.99 -2.43 -6.45
CA PHE A 31 7.87 -2.23 -5.01
C PHE A 31 7.88 -0.73 -4.66
N PHE A 32 6.74 -0.25 -4.15
CA PHE A 32 6.59 1.09 -3.58
C PHE A 32 7.12 1.07 -2.14
N VAL A 33 8.29 1.68 -1.94
CA VAL A 33 8.95 1.77 -0.64
C VAL A 33 8.38 2.95 0.15
N ASP A 34 7.68 2.67 1.25
CA ASP A 34 7.16 3.65 2.21
C ASP A 34 6.98 2.99 3.58
N ASP A 35 7.23 3.69 4.69
CA ASP A 35 7.03 3.13 6.05
C ASP A 35 5.54 2.78 6.32
N ASN A 36 4.62 3.51 5.69
CA ASN A 36 3.20 3.20 5.67
C ASN A 36 2.49 3.94 4.52
N PHE A 37 2.32 3.25 3.38
CA PHE A 37 1.73 3.83 2.17
C PHE A 37 0.32 4.41 2.36
N ILE A 38 -0.43 3.92 3.35
CA ILE A 38 -1.79 4.37 3.66
C ILE A 38 -1.87 5.43 4.78
N GLY A 39 -0.72 5.91 5.27
CA GLY A 39 -0.62 6.88 6.35
C GLY A 39 -1.30 8.23 6.04
N ASN A 40 -1.29 8.65 4.76
CA ASN A 40 -2.03 9.82 4.29
C ASN A 40 -3.06 9.45 3.22
N LYS A 41 -4.21 8.95 3.66
CA LYS A 41 -5.30 8.44 2.81
C LYS A 41 -5.64 9.34 1.61
N LYS A 42 -5.70 10.66 1.79
CA LYS A 42 -6.02 11.60 0.70
C LYS A 42 -4.95 11.55 -0.39
N LYS A 43 -3.67 11.53 0.01
CA LYS A 43 -2.55 11.46 -0.94
C LYS A 43 -2.38 10.08 -1.54
N THR A 44 -2.60 9.03 -0.75
CA THR A 44 -2.66 7.67 -1.27
C THR A 44 -3.71 7.56 -2.38
N GLN A 45 -4.92 8.09 -2.15
CA GLN A 45 -5.99 8.07 -3.16
C GLN A 45 -5.59 8.80 -4.45
N GLU A 46 -5.02 10.01 -4.35
CA GLU A 46 -4.54 10.77 -5.52
C GLU A 46 -3.44 10.00 -6.31
N ILE A 47 -2.57 9.29 -5.61
CA ILE A 47 -1.51 8.47 -6.22
C ILE A 47 -2.11 7.23 -6.90
N LEU A 48 -3.03 6.52 -6.23
CA LEU A 48 -3.68 5.32 -6.77
C LEU A 48 -4.46 5.63 -8.06
N GLU A 49 -5.18 6.74 -8.09
CA GLU A 49 -5.91 7.19 -9.29
C GLU A 49 -4.97 7.44 -10.46
N ALA A 50 -3.82 8.09 -10.22
CA ALA A 50 -2.84 8.36 -11.26
C ALA A 50 -2.10 7.11 -11.74
N ILE A 51 -1.79 6.17 -10.82
CA ILE A 51 -1.19 4.88 -11.16
C ILE A 51 -2.17 4.07 -12.02
N ARG A 52 -3.43 3.97 -11.61
CA ARG A 52 -4.48 3.27 -12.36
C ARG A 52 -4.60 3.82 -13.79
N ALA A 53 -4.79 5.14 -13.93
CA ALA A 53 -4.93 5.78 -15.24
C ALA A 53 -3.69 5.56 -16.12
N TRP A 54 -2.49 5.60 -15.53
CA TRP A 54 -1.26 5.33 -16.25
C TRP A 54 -1.16 3.87 -16.71
N ASN A 55 -1.49 2.91 -15.85
CA ASN A 55 -1.49 1.49 -16.21
C ASN A 55 -2.48 1.19 -17.34
N GLU A 56 -3.71 1.70 -17.25
CA GLU A 56 -4.73 1.54 -18.30
C GLU A 56 -4.22 2.08 -19.65
N ALA A 57 -3.55 3.24 -19.65
CA ALA A 57 -2.97 3.84 -20.87
C ALA A 57 -1.79 3.06 -21.47
N HIS A 58 -1.13 2.19 -20.70
CA HIS A 58 0.08 1.46 -21.13
C HIS A 58 -0.12 -0.06 -21.20
N GLN A 59 -1.37 -0.53 -21.28
CA GLN A 59 -1.74 -1.95 -21.37
C GLN A 59 -1.32 -2.76 -20.13
N GLU A 60 -1.43 -2.16 -18.94
CA GLU A 60 -1.19 -2.78 -17.63
C GLU A 60 0.19 -3.48 -17.51
N PRO A 61 1.30 -2.77 -17.72
CA PRO A 61 2.63 -3.38 -17.78
C PRO A 61 3.18 -3.79 -16.41
N PHE A 62 2.56 -3.29 -15.33
CA PHE A 62 3.06 -3.42 -13.97
C PHE A 62 1.97 -3.88 -12.99
N GLU A 63 2.43 -4.62 -12.00
CA GLU A 63 1.72 -4.83 -10.74
C GLU A 63 2.56 -4.23 -9.61
N TYR A 64 1.94 -4.03 -8.45
CA TYR A 64 2.61 -3.32 -7.36
C TYR A 64 2.58 -4.09 -6.04
N THR A 65 3.64 -3.87 -5.28
CA THR A 65 3.80 -4.27 -3.89
C THR A 65 4.07 -3.04 -3.04
N THR A 66 3.61 -3.00 -1.80
CA THR A 66 3.91 -1.90 -0.86
C THR A 66 3.88 -2.37 0.59
N GLU A 67 4.37 -1.53 1.50
CA GLU A 67 4.17 -1.68 2.94
C GLU A 67 2.98 -0.84 3.44
N ALA A 68 2.20 -1.38 4.37
CA ALA A 68 1.05 -0.71 4.98
C ALA A 68 0.78 -1.18 6.42
N SER A 69 0.03 -0.38 7.18
CA SER A 69 -0.50 -0.81 8.47
C SER A 69 -1.69 -1.78 8.35
N VAL A 70 -1.87 -2.62 9.37
CA VAL A 70 -2.95 -3.64 9.45
C VAL A 70 -4.35 -3.00 9.32
N ASP A 71 -4.47 -1.73 9.70
CA ASP A 71 -5.72 -0.99 9.62
C ASP A 71 -6.20 -0.66 8.19
N LEU A 72 -5.49 -1.14 7.16
CA LEU A 72 -5.95 -1.22 5.78
C LEU A 72 -7.25 -2.04 5.67
N ALA A 73 -7.37 -3.14 6.42
CA ALA A 73 -8.53 -4.02 6.34
C ALA A 73 -9.85 -3.31 6.72
N GLN A 74 -9.78 -2.23 7.51
CA GLN A 74 -10.95 -1.41 7.86
C GLN A 74 -11.18 -0.24 6.89
N LYS A 75 -10.53 -0.23 5.72
CA LYS A 75 -10.65 0.80 4.68
C LYS A 75 -11.05 0.18 3.34
N PRO A 76 -12.27 -0.39 3.22
CA PRO A 76 -12.67 -1.14 2.02
C PRO A 76 -12.55 -0.32 0.73
N ARG A 77 -12.87 0.98 0.78
CA ARG A 77 -12.72 1.86 -0.40
C ARG A 77 -11.27 2.05 -0.83
N LEU A 78 -10.35 2.19 0.14
CA LEU A 78 -8.93 2.36 -0.16
C LEU A 78 -8.32 1.04 -0.64
N LEU A 79 -8.69 -0.08 0.00
CA LEU A 79 -8.28 -1.41 -0.42
C LEU A 79 -8.75 -1.70 -1.86
N GLN A 80 -10.00 -1.36 -2.20
CA GLN A 80 -10.48 -1.49 -3.57
C GLN A 80 -9.70 -0.60 -4.54
N ALA A 81 -9.39 0.65 -4.17
CA ALA A 81 -8.58 1.53 -5.01
C ALA A 81 -7.16 0.98 -5.24
N MET A 82 -6.58 0.30 -4.24
CA MET A 82 -5.31 -0.42 -4.38
C MET A 82 -5.43 -1.56 -5.40
N VAL A 83 -6.48 -2.38 -5.30
CA VAL A 83 -6.74 -3.48 -6.25
C VAL A 83 -6.93 -2.95 -7.67
N ASP A 84 -7.75 -1.92 -7.84
CA ASP A 84 -8.00 -1.28 -9.14
C ASP A 84 -6.72 -0.72 -9.77
N ALA A 85 -5.81 -0.21 -8.93
CA ALA A 85 -4.50 0.27 -9.33
C ALA A 85 -3.45 -0.84 -9.48
N LYS A 86 -3.83 -2.12 -9.42
CA LYS A 86 -2.94 -3.31 -9.56
C LYS A 86 -1.95 -3.53 -8.41
N PHE A 87 -2.23 -3.04 -7.20
CA PHE A 87 -1.51 -3.50 -6.01
C PHE A 87 -1.98 -4.92 -5.67
N ARG A 88 -1.11 -5.91 -5.94
CA ARG A 88 -1.41 -7.34 -5.74
C ARG A 88 -0.78 -7.91 -4.48
N ARG A 89 0.16 -7.21 -3.88
CA ARG A 89 0.86 -7.64 -2.67
C ARG A 89 0.97 -6.49 -1.68
N VAL A 90 0.88 -6.81 -0.40
CA VAL A 90 1.14 -5.85 0.67
C VAL A 90 1.91 -6.54 1.79
N PHE A 91 2.96 -5.86 2.28
CA PHE A 91 3.62 -6.23 3.52
C PHE A 91 2.95 -5.46 4.67
N LEU A 92 2.35 -6.19 5.60
CA LEU A 92 1.73 -5.64 6.80
C LEU A 92 2.74 -5.63 7.93
N GLY A 93 2.94 -4.47 8.55
CA GLY A 93 3.72 -4.35 9.78
C GLY A 93 2.94 -4.91 10.98
N ILE A 94 3.10 -6.19 11.26
CA ILE A 94 2.48 -6.92 12.37
C ILE A 94 3.51 -7.02 13.49
N GLU A 95 3.69 -5.92 14.22
CA GLU A 95 4.75 -5.82 15.23
C GLU A 95 4.71 -6.89 16.33
N SER A 96 3.51 -7.22 16.81
CA SER A 96 3.31 -8.23 17.85
C SER A 96 1.85 -8.70 17.85
N PRO A 97 1.58 -10.00 18.04
CA PRO A 97 0.24 -10.51 18.29
C PRO A 97 -0.25 -10.22 19.73
N SER A 98 0.63 -9.80 20.64
CA SER A 98 0.28 -9.48 22.02
C SER A 98 -0.32 -8.08 22.13
N ALA A 99 -1.56 -7.98 22.62
CA ALA A 99 -2.22 -6.70 22.85
C ALA A 99 -1.41 -5.79 23.81
N ALA A 100 -0.80 -6.37 24.85
CA ALA A 100 0.03 -5.64 25.80
C ALA A 100 1.29 -5.05 25.14
N SER A 101 1.89 -5.75 24.18
CA SER A 101 3.03 -5.24 23.42
C SER A 101 2.64 -4.12 22.46
N LEU A 102 1.47 -4.22 21.81
CA LEU A 102 0.95 -3.16 20.93
C LEU A 102 0.58 -1.88 21.69
N GLU A 103 0.12 -2.01 22.94
CA GLU A 103 -0.10 -0.87 23.85
C GLU A 103 1.22 -0.21 24.24
N GLU A 104 2.25 -0.99 24.56
CA GLU A 104 3.59 -0.50 24.90
C GLU A 104 4.27 0.20 23.71
N THR A 105 4.13 -0.34 22.49
CA THR A 105 4.65 0.30 21.26
C THR A 105 3.75 1.41 20.71
N LYS A 106 2.63 1.70 21.38
CA LYS A 106 1.64 2.73 20.99
C LYS A 106 1.04 2.53 19.60
N LYS A 107 1.01 1.30 19.07
CA LYS A 107 0.33 0.97 17.80
C LYS A 107 -1.13 0.58 18.00
N TYR A 108 -1.87 1.47 18.65
CA TYR A 108 -3.29 1.30 18.96
C TYR A 108 -4.18 1.04 17.73
N GLN A 109 -3.75 1.44 16.53
CA GLN A 109 -4.46 1.12 15.28
C GLN A 109 -4.53 -0.39 14.99
N ASN A 110 -3.56 -1.19 15.46
CA ASN A 110 -3.51 -2.63 15.25
C ASN A 110 -4.34 -3.42 16.27
N LEU A 111 -4.92 -2.76 17.29
CA LEU A 111 -5.79 -3.37 18.31
C LEU A 111 -7.28 -3.37 17.92
N ARG A 112 -7.64 -2.75 16.79
CA ARG A 112 -9.04 -2.45 16.42
C ARG A 112 -9.78 -3.62 15.77
N ALA A 113 -9.06 -4.61 15.28
CA ALA A 113 -9.58 -5.84 14.69
C ALA A 113 -8.56 -6.94 14.93
N SER A 114 -8.97 -8.20 14.90
CA SER A 114 -8.00 -9.28 14.96
C SER A 114 -7.07 -9.20 13.74
N ILE A 115 -5.80 -9.54 13.96
CA ILE A 115 -4.82 -9.64 12.88
C ILE A 115 -5.30 -10.64 11.84
N GLU A 116 -5.82 -11.79 12.29
CA GLU A 116 -6.35 -12.85 11.45
C GLU A 116 -7.48 -12.36 10.54
N GLU A 117 -8.51 -11.70 11.07
CA GLU A 117 -9.59 -11.11 10.27
C GLU A 117 -9.07 -10.06 9.30
N SER A 118 -8.08 -9.26 9.71
CA SER A 118 -7.50 -8.22 8.86
C SER A 118 -6.75 -8.82 7.67
N VAL A 119 -5.94 -9.87 7.91
CA VAL A 119 -5.25 -10.62 6.86
C VAL A 119 -6.26 -11.27 5.91
N LEU A 120 -7.28 -11.95 6.45
CA LEU A 120 -8.32 -12.59 5.65
C LEU A 120 -9.10 -11.59 4.80
N THR A 121 -9.43 -10.42 5.35
CA THR A 121 -10.13 -9.35 4.64
C THR A 121 -9.33 -8.86 3.44
N ILE A 122 -8.03 -8.60 3.64
CA ILE A 122 -7.13 -8.10 2.58
C ILE A 122 -6.89 -9.17 1.52
N ALA A 123 -6.62 -10.42 1.95
CA ALA A 123 -6.45 -11.55 1.05
C ALA A 123 -7.70 -11.82 0.20
N SER A 124 -8.88 -11.75 0.80
CA SER A 124 -10.16 -11.95 0.11
C SER A 124 -10.48 -10.86 -0.93
N ALA A 125 -9.88 -9.68 -0.80
CA ALA A 125 -9.96 -8.63 -1.81
C ALA A 125 -9.02 -8.85 -3.01
N GLY A 126 -8.23 -9.93 -3.02
CA GLY A 126 -7.28 -10.24 -4.09
C GLY A 126 -5.90 -9.61 -3.92
N VAL A 127 -5.52 -9.25 -2.69
CA VAL A 127 -4.20 -8.73 -2.34
C VAL A 127 -3.46 -9.74 -1.46
N ASN A 128 -2.37 -10.30 -1.96
CA ASN A 128 -1.51 -11.22 -1.22
C ASN A 128 -0.85 -10.53 -0.04
N VAL A 129 -0.97 -11.11 1.16
CA VAL A 129 -0.43 -10.55 2.39
C VAL A 129 0.91 -11.21 2.73
N MET A 130 1.93 -10.38 2.93
CA MET A 130 3.16 -10.73 3.65
C MET A 130 3.16 -9.98 4.97
N ALA A 131 3.82 -10.50 6.00
CA ALA A 131 3.84 -9.82 7.29
C ALA A 131 5.12 -10.10 8.07
N GLY A 132 5.46 -9.15 8.94
CA GLY A 132 6.54 -9.24 9.93
C GLY A 132 6.55 -8.04 10.86
#